data_AF-A0A086MRE8-F1
#
_entry.id   AF-A0A086MRE8-F1
#
_cell.length_a   1.000
_cell.length_b   1.000
_cell.length_c   1.000
_cell.angle_alpha   90.00
_cell.angle_beta   90.00
_cell.angle_gamma   90.00
#
_symmetry.space_group_name_H-M   'P 1'
#
loop_
_entity.id
_entity.type
_entity.pdbx_description
1 polymer ?
#
loop_
_entity_poly.entity_id
_entity_poly.type
_entity_poly.pdbx_seq_one_letter_code
_entity_poly.pdbx_strand_id
1 'polypeptide(L)'
;MAAPQAPTLSPALAQALSVVVSPDCDFLQDARSRDELAGMLVHFDVLGRGVAAAFNARDIEGGGWTHTIQPAYWGNVTVGHRDGMRFSFRHDGRSRKGAAGRRLQVETGYPHGYCGWRAEPITVSMDRAPAAIAADVLRRLMPAYKDTLLEGLAEAHRSEAQRRARAELNGLIEQIVPGIHGVGGARPGDVPDRNTSFWSGRDHVPEGQVALPVGGRVTLNRDASEVEVTFSHVPPALALELLDYLRRRGVVAGQAVALGRAPRVIAGELEPRGSTKGTIEPGGDLLLAGTRRVDGEGRPMSMKGS
;
A
#
# COMPACT_ATOMS: atom_id res chain seq x y z
N MET A 1 11.86 -35.63 44.80
CA MET A 1 12.05 -34.21 44.46
C MET A 1 10.76 -33.71 43.84
N ALA A 2 10.03 -32.82 44.51
CA ALA A 2 8.83 -32.22 43.94
C ALA A 2 9.24 -31.25 42.83
N ALA A 3 8.63 -31.37 41.65
CA ALA A 3 8.81 -30.40 40.58
C ALA A 3 8.38 -29.01 41.09
N PRO A 4 9.14 -27.93 40.81
CA PRO A 4 8.72 -26.59 41.18
C PRO A 4 7.37 -26.31 40.53
N GLN A 5 6.35 -26.03 41.36
CA GLN A 5 5.04 -25.62 40.87
C GLN A 5 5.21 -24.33 40.07
N ALA A 6 4.80 -24.36 38.81
CA ALA A 6 4.76 -23.15 37.99
C ALA A 6 3.90 -22.10 38.70
N PRO A 7 4.35 -20.85 38.82
CA PRO A 7 3.57 -19.80 39.46
C PRO A 7 2.21 -19.70 38.78
N THR A 8 1.14 -19.86 39.56
CA THR A 8 -0.23 -19.79 39.06
C THR A 8 -0.52 -18.33 38.69
N LEU A 9 -0.81 -18.07 37.42
CA LEU A 9 -1.14 -16.72 36.95
C LEU A 9 -2.40 -16.22 37.63
N SER A 10 -2.42 -14.92 37.97
CA SER A 10 -3.64 -14.31 38.48
C SER A 10 -4.74 -14.38 37.39
N PRO A 11 -6.02 -14.58 37.76
CA PRO A 11 -7.11 -14.63 36.79
C PRO A 11 -7.20 -13.37 35.92
N ALA A 12 -6.91 -12.20 36.50
CA ALA A 12 -6.89 -10.93 35.79
C ALA A 12 -5.79 -10.87 34.73
N LEU A 13 -4.57 -11.33 35.05
CA LEU A 13 -3.47 -11.38 34.09
C LEU A 13 -3.73 -12.40 32.99
N ALA A 14 -4.26 -13.58 33.34
CA ALA A 14 -4.64 -14.59 32.36
C ALA A 14 -5.68 -14.05 31.36
N GLN A 15 -6.66 -13.30 31.85
CA GLN A 15 -7.65 -12.64 31.01
C GLN A 15 -7.01 -11.57 30.10
N ALA A 16 -6.16 -10.70 30.65
CA ALA A 16 -5.46 -9.70 29.86
C ALA A 16 -4.59 -10.32 28.76
N LEU A 17 -3.88 -11.42 29.05
CA LEU A 17 -3.06 -12.13 28.07
C LEU A 17 -3.89 -12.78 26.94
N SER A 18 -5.14 -13.19 27.22
CA SER A 18 -6.01 -13.81 26.21
C SER A 18 -6.43 -12.87 25.08
N VAL A 19 -6.30 -11.56 25.29
CA VAL A 19 -6.63 -10.52 24.29
C VAL A 19 -5.38 -9.88 23.67
N VAL A 20 -4.18 -10.37 24.00
CA VAL A 20 -2.93 -9.89 23.37
C VAL A 20 -2.78 -10.52 21.99
N VAL A 21 -2.56 -9.68 20.98
CA VAL A 21 -2.40 -10.11 19.59
C VAL A 21 -0.96 -10.48 19.31
N SER A 22 -0.73 -11.72 18.91
CA SER A 22 0.57 -12.26 18.47
C SER A 22 1.74 -11.97 19.43
N PRO A 23 1.63 -12.25 20.75
CA PRO A 23 2.76 -12.06 21.66
C PRO A 23 3.87 -13.08 21.37
N ASP A 24 5.12 -12.62 21.37
CA ASP A 24 6.27 -13.52 21.34
C ASP A 24 6.54 -14.14 22.72
N CYS A 25 7.36 -15.19 22.76
CA CYS A 25 7.66 -15.92 23.99
C CYS A 25 8.33 -15.03 25.04
N ASP A 26 9.17 -14.09 24.62
CA ASP A 26 9.91 -13.19 25.51
C ASP A 26 8.96 -12.22 26.20
N PHE A 27 8.02 -11.64 25.46
CA PHE A 27 6.96 -10.78 25.99
C PHE A 27 6.09 -11.52 27.00
N LEU A 28 5.68 -12.76 26.68
CA LEU A 28 4.91 -13.59 27.60
C LEU A 28 5.70 -13.90 28.88
N GLN A 29 7.00 -14.17 28.77
CA GLN A 29 7.85 -14.42 29.92
C GLN A 29 8.02 -13.16 30.78
N ASP A 30 8.25 -12.01 30.16
CA ASP A 30 8.35 -10.72 30.84
C ASP A 30 7.03 -10.35 31.53
N ALA A 31 5.88 -10.56 30.87
CA ALA A 31 4.57 -10.28 31.45
C ALA A 31 4.26 -11.12 32.69
N ARG A 32 4.84 -12.33 32.79
CA ARG A 32 4.67 -13.24 33.93
C ARG A 32 5.65 -12.97 35.07
N SER A 33 6.80 -12.39 34.76
CA SER A 33 7.91 -12.20 35.71
C SER A 33 8.03 -10.75 36.22
N ARG A 34 7.43 -9.77 35.52
CA ARG A 34 7.50 -8.36 35.86
C ARG A 34 6.12 -7.84 36.28
N ASP A 35 5.95 -7.60 37.58
CA ASP A 35 4.70 -7.08 38.16
C ASP A 35 4.22 -5.79 37.49
N GLU A 36 5.14 -4.93 37.05
CA GLU A 36 4.78 -3.69 36.38
C GLU A 36 4.12 -3.92 35.01
N LEU A 37 4.69 -4.83 34.20
CA LEU A 37 4.12 -5.16 32.89
C LEU A 37 2.79 -5.90 33.06
N ALA A 38 2.71 -6.81 34.04
CA ALA A 38 1.46 -7.48 34.39
C ALA A 38 0.36 -6.48 34.80
N GLY A 39 0.68 -5.54 35.69
CA GLY A 39 -0.24 -4.50 36.14
C GLY A 39 -0.70 -3.59 35.00
N MET A 40 0.22 -3.26 34.09
CA MET A 40 -0.10 -2.47 32.90
C MET A 40 -1.04 -3.22 31.95
N LEU A 41 -0.78 -4.49 31.67
CA LEU A 41 -1.65 -5.32 30.84
C LEU A 41 -3.06 -5.43 31.41
N VAL A 42 -3.18 -5.68 32.71
CA VAL A 42 -4.48 -5.73 33.41
C VAL A 42 -5.19 -4.37 33.31
N HIS A 43 -4.46 -3.27 33.51
CA HIS A 43 -5.04 -1.93 33.39
C HIS A 43 -5.61 -1.68 31.97
N PHE A 44 -4.85 -1.99 30.92
CA PHE A 44 -5.27 -1.79 29.54
C PHE A 44 -6.40 -2.74 29.11
N ASP A 45 -6.45 -3.95 29.65
CA ASP A 45 -7.58 -4.86 29.46
C ASP A 45 -8.87 -4.30 30.07
N VAL A 46 -8.82 -3.83 31.33
CA VAL A 46 -9.97 -3.20 32.00
C VAL A 46 -10.43 -1.94 31.26
N LEU A 47 -9.48 -1.09 30.84
CA LEU A 47 -9.77 0.10 30.07
C LEU A 47 -10.45 -0.23 28.73
N GLY A 48 -9.84 -1.11 27.93
CA GLY A 48 -10.35 -1.50 26.62
C GLY A 48 -11.74 -2.12 26.70
N ARG A 49 -11.92 -3.06 27.64
CA ARG A 49 -13.23 -3.67 27.90
C ARG A 49 -14.27 -2.64 28.32
N GLY A 50 -13.91 -1.73 29.21
CA GLY A 50 -14.82 -0.69 29.70
C GLY A 50 -15.23 0.29 28.59
N VAL A 51 -14.31 0.66 27.70
CA VAL A 51 -14.61 1.53 26.56
C VAL A 51 -15.50 0.80 25.53
N ALA A 52 -15.16 -0.45 25.19
CA ALA A 52 -15.96 -1.27 24.29
C ALA A 52 -17.39 -1.47 24.85
N ALA A 53 -17.52 -1.78 26.14
CA ALA A 53 -18.81 -1.88 26.81
C ALA A 53 -19.59 -0.55 26.77
N ALA A 54 -18.93 0.60 26.95
CA ALA A 54 -19.57 1.90 26.86
C ALA A 54 -20.06 2.25 25.44
N PHE A 55 -19.35 1.81 24.39
CA PHE A 55 -19.84 1.93 23.01
C PHE A 55 -21.03 1.00 22.75
N ASN A 56 -20.95 -0.26 23.20
CA ASN A 56 -22.03 -1.23 23.06
C ASN A 56 -23.30 -0.79 23.81
N ALA A 57 -23.17 -0.27 25.03
CA ALA A 57 -24.30 0.22 25.81
C ALA A 57 -25.02 1.44 25.19
N ARG A 58 -24.32 2.19 24.34
CA ARG A 58 -24.87 3.33 23.59
C ARG A 58 -25.31 2.95 22.17
N ASP A 59 -25.25 1.67 21.83
CA ASP A 59 -25.58 1.13 20.50
C ASP A 59 -24.86 1.87 19.35
N ILE A 60 -23.60 2.24 19.57
CA ILE A 60 -22.80 2.94 18.56
C ILE A 60 -22.57 2.00 17.38
N GLU A 61 -23.11 2.36 16.21
CA GLU A 61 -23.06 1.56 14.98
C GLU A 61 -23.70 0.16 15.11
N GLY A 62 -24.66 -0.01 16.03
CA GLY A 62 -25.31 -1.30 16.25
C GLY A 62 -24.55 -2.25 17.19
N GLY A 63 -23.58 -1.74 17.95
CA GLY A 63 -22.84 -2.51 18.96
C GLY A 63 -21.70 -3.35 18.38
N GLY A 64 -21.35 -4.49 19.00
CA GLY A 64 -20.30 -5.37 18.48
C GLY A 64 -18.85 -4.88 18.65
N TRP A 65 -18.62 -3.89 19.50
CA TRP A 65 -17.27 -3.41 19.83
C TRP A 65 -16.55 -4.39 20.75
N THR A 66 -15.31 -4.69 20.43
CA THR A 66 -14.40 -5.55 21.20
C THR A 66 -13.07 -4.84 21.41
N HIS A 67 -12.18 -5.40 22.24
CA HIS A 67 -10.84 -4.86 22.45
C HIS A 67 -9.76 -5.91 22.28
N THR A 68 -8.58 -5.45 21.89
CA THR A 68 -7.36 -6.25 21.80
C THR A 68 -6.17 -5.43 22.31
N ILE A 69 -5.15 -6.11 22.83
CA ILE A 69 -3.93 -5.49 23.32
C ILE A 69 -2.80 -5.79 22.35
N GLN A 70 -2.00 -4.78 22.02
CA GLN A 70 -0.75 -4.99 21.28
C GLN A 70 0.40 -5.17 22.27
N PRO A 71 1.36 -6.09 22.01
CA PRO A 71 2.52 -6.29 22.86
C PRO A 71 3.40 -5.04 22.84
N ALA A 72 3.24 -4.20 23.85
CA ALA A 72 3.98 -2.95 24.02
C ALA A 72 4.29 -2.74 25.50
N TYR A 73 5.57 -2.49 25.82
CA TYR A 73 6.05 -2.28 27.19
C TYR A 73 5.39 -1.09 27.92
N TRP A 74 4.85 -0.14 27.16
CA TRP A 74 4.18 1.05 27.71
C TRP A 74 2.65 0.99 27.61
N GLY A 75 2.12 -0.07 27.00
CA GLY A 75 0.70 -0.34 26.92
C GLY A 75 0.02 0.29 25.70
N ASN A 76 -0.75 -0.53 25.02
CA ASN A 76 -1.55 -0.14 23.86
C ASN A 76 -2.78 -1.06 23.80
N VAL A 77 -3.96 -0.47 23.83
CA VAL A 77 -5.22 -1.18 23.60
C VAL A 77 -5.90 -0.62 22.38
N THR A 78 -6.43 -1.51 21.53
CA THR A 78 -7.27 -1.15 20.40
C THR A 78 -8.69 -1.59 20.69
N VAL A 79 -9.64 -0.67 20.54
CA VAL A 79 -11.08 -0.97 20.59
C VAL A 79 -11.58 -0.97 19.14
N GLY A 80 -12.07 -2.11 18.68
CA GLY A 80 -12.44 -2.35 17.28
C GLY A 80 -13.91 -2.73 17.10
N HIS A 81 -14.45 -2.40 15.95
CA HIS A 81 -15.78 -2.78 15.48
C HIS A 81 -15.65 -3.78 14.33
N ARG A 82 -16.67 -4.62 14.12
CA ARG A 82 -16.72 -5.59 13.02
C ARG A 82 -16.62 -4.96 11.62
N ASP A 83 -17.09 -3.72 11.47
CA ASP A 83 -17.06 -3.00 10.18
C ASP A 83 -15.72 -2.30 9.91
N GLY A 84 -14.67 -2.63 10.68
CA GLY A 84 -13.31 -2.11 10.48
C GLY A 84 -13.01 -0.79 11.19
N MET A 85 -13.98 -0.19 11.87
CA MET A 85 -13.73 0.96 12.76
C MET A 85 -12.82 0.54 13.92
N ARG A 86 -11.83 1.36 14.26
CA ARG A 86 -10.95 1.09 15.39
C ARG A 86 -10.38 2.36 16.00
N PHE A 87 -10.23 2.35 17.32
CA PHE A 87 -9.54 3.38 18.10
C PHE A 87 -8.39 2.74 18.86
N SER A 88 -7.18 3.25 18.65
CA SER A 88 -5.98 2.87 19.40
C SER A 88 -5.78 3.85 20.55
N PHE A 89 -5.60 3.32 21.76
CA PHE A 89 -5.26 4.06 22.96
C PHE A 89 -3.82 3.69 23.33
N ARG A 90 -2.90 4.60 23.03
CA ARG A 90 -1.46 4.40 23.21
C ARG A 90 -0.96 5.25 24.37
N HIS A 91 -0.06 4.67 25.16
CA HIS A 91 0.71 5.40 26.15
C HIS A 91 2.17 5.47 25.68
N ASP A 92 2.67 6.68 25.45
CA ASP A 92 4.00 6.92 24.87
C ASP A 92 5.16 6.87 25.89
N GLY A 93 4.89 6.39 27.11
CA GLY A 93 5.91 6.04 28.09
C GLY A 93 6.41 7.16 29.02
N ARG A 94 7.44 6.80 29.80
CA ARG A 94 7.83 7.39 31.08
C ARG A 94 8.56 8.74 31.05
N SER A 95 8.85 9.33 29.90
CA SER A 95 9.64 10.57 29.85
C SER A 95 8.92 11.76 30.51
N ARG A 96 7.58 11.71 30.57
CA ARG A 96 6.75 12.71 31.22
C ARG A 96 6.36 12.25 32.61
N LYS A 97 6.57 13.10 33.61
CA LYS A 97 6.19 12.85 35.02
C LYS A 97 4.85 13.49 35.36
N GLY A 98 4.21 13.02 36.43
CA GLY A 98 2.96 13.58 36.94
C GLY A 98 1.78 13.42 35.98
N ALA A 99 0.87 14.39 35.97
CA ALA A 99 -0.36 14.35 35.15
C ALA A 99 -0.09 14.25 33.63
N ALA A 100 1.08 14.70 33.16
CA ALA A 100 1.47 14.59 31.75
C ALA A 100 1.89 13.17 31.35
N GLY A 101 2.38 12.37 32.31
CA GLY A 101 2.75 10.96 32.13
C GLY A 101 1.59 9.98 32.32
N ARG A 102 0.39 10.48 32.62
CA ARG A 102 -0.83 9.65 32.77
C ARG A 102 -1.82 9.95 31.65
N ARG A 103 -1.30 10.17 30.44
CA ARG A 103 -2.07 10.54 29.26
C ARG A 103 -2.01 9.44 28.21
N LEU A 104 -3.16 9.17 27.60
CA LEU A 104 -3.31 8.28 26.47
C LEU A 104 -3.51 9.14 25.22
N GLN A 105 -2.73 8.87 24.19
CA GLN A 105 -3.03 9.32 22.85
C GLN A 105 -4.09 8.38 22.27
N VAL A 106 -5.17 8.95 21.75
CA VAL A 106 -6.23 8.21 21.07
C VAL A 106 -6.18 8.51 19.59
N GLU A 107 -5.93 7.49 18.81
CA GLU A 107 -5.81 7.54 17.36
C GLU A 107 -6.89 6.68 16.71
N THR A 108 -7.40 7.12 15.57
CA THR A 108 -8.27 6.34 14.69
C THR A 108 -7.43 5.44 13.79
N GLY A 109 -7.86 4.20 13.57
CA GLY A 109 -7.16 3.33 12.62
C GLY A 109 -7.80 3.29 11.24
N TYR A 110 -6.96 3.39 10.21
CA TYR A 110 -7.38 3.38 8.81
C TYR A 110 -6.94 2.08 8.11
N PRO A 111 -7.55 1.70 6.98
CA PRO A 111 -7.06 0.61 6.14
C PRO A 111 -5.61 0.82 5.75
N HIS A 112 -4.87 -0.28 5.56
CA HIS A 112 -3.48 -0.22 5.16
C HIS A 112 -3.32 0.50 3.82
N GLY A 113 -2.33 1.39 3.71
CA GLY A 113 -2.08 2.18 2.50
C GLY A 113 -2.90 3.47 2.38
N TYR A 114 -3.86 3.73 3.28
CA TYR A 114 -4.61 4.98 3.26
C TYR A 114 -3.69 6.20 3.52
N CYS A 115 -3.63 7.13 2.57
CA CYS A 115 -2.77 8.33 2.61
C CYS A 115 -3.54 9.66 2.60
N GLY A 116 -4.87 9.62 2.68
CA GLY A 116 -5.71 10.80 2.72
C GLY A 116 -5.67 11.53 4.07
N TRP A 117 -6.57 12.50 4.22
CA TRP A 117 -6.74 13.25 5.45
C TRP A 117 -7.08 12.31 6.61
N ARG A 118 -6.58 12.57 7.82
CA ARG A 118 -6.83 11.74 8.99
C ARG A 118 -7.36 12.61 10.13
N ALA A 119 -8.32 12.09 10.88
CA ALA A 119 -8.78 12.72 12.10
C ALA A 119 -7.60 12.97 13.06
N GLU A 120 -7.51 14.19 13.58
CA GLU A 120 -6.43 14.58 14.49
C GLU A 120 -6.54 13.79 15.80
N PRO A 121 -5.46 13.13 16.26
CA PRO A 121 -5.47 12.39 17.51
C PRO A 121 -5.86 13.28 18.69
N ILE A 122 -6.63 12.72 19.63
CA ILE A 122 -6.92 13.41 20.89
C ILE A 122 -6.08 12.84 22.02
N THR A 123 -5.99 13.59 23.12
CA THR A 123 -5.40 13.10 24.36
C THR A 123 -6.46 13.02 25.45
N VAL A 124 -6.44 11.93 26.20
CA VAL A 124 -7.29 11.70 27.38
C VAL A 124 -6.42 11.28 28.56
N SER A 125 -6.90 11.46 29.79
CA SER A 125 -6.22 10.92 30.98
C SER A 125 -6.51 9.43 31.12
N MET A 126 -5.48 8.66 31.46
CA MET A 126 -5.53 7.23 31.75
C MET A 126 -6.39 6.90 32.98
N ASP A 127 -6.57 7.88 33.88
CA ASP A 127 -7.28 7.69 35.16
C ASP A 127 -8.78 7.94 35.06
N ARG A 128 -9.25 8.40 33.89
CA ARG A 128 -10.68 8.66 33.71
C ARG A 128 -11.45 7.36 33.56
N ALA A 129 -12.68 7.38 34.06
CA ALA A 129 -13.61 6.28 33.88
C ALA A 129 -13.77 5.96 32.38
N PRO A 130 -13.80 4.67 31.98
CA PRO A 130 -13.91 4.26 30.58
C PRO A 130 -15.10 4.89 29.84
N ALA A 131 -16.26 5.03 30.50
CA ALA A 131 -17.45 5.67 29.92
C ALA A 131 -17.26 7.16 29.58
N ALA A 132 -16.40 7.85 30.34
CA ALA A 132 -16.06 9.26 30.10
C ALA A 132 -15.04 9.40 28.97
N ILE A 133 -14.07 8.47 28.88
CA ILE A 133 -13.15 8.37 27.75
C ILE A 133 -13.95 8.10 26.46
N ALA A 134 -14.86 7.12 26.49
CA ALA A 134 -15.74 6.82 25.38
C ALA A 134 -16.56 8.04 24.93
N ALA A 135 -17.12 8.82 25.87
CA ALA A 135 -17.84 10.05 25.53
C ALA A 135 -16.96 11.08 24.80
N ASP A 136 -15.70 11.26 25.20
CA ASP A 136 -14.79 12.16 24.51
C ASP A 136 -14.39 11.67 23.13
N VAL A 137 -14.18 10.37 22.95
CA VAL A 137 -13.91 9.77 21.62
C VAL A 137 -15.09 10.02 20.68
N LEU A 138 -16.32 9.75 21.14
CA LEU A 138 -17.52 9.97 20.33
C LEU A 138 -17.74 11.44 19.99
N ARG A 139 -17.42 12.35 20.89
CA ARG A 139 -17.63 13.79 20.69
C ARG A 139 -16.56 14.43 19.80
N ARG A 140 -15.29 14.01 19.94
CA ARG A 140 -14.14 14.72 19.35
C ARG A 140 -13.53 14.00 18.16
N LEU A 141 -13.56 12.67 18.12
CA LEU A 141 -12.91 11.87 17.05
C LEU A 141 -13.92 11.28 16.09
N MET A 142 -15.02 10.71 16.60
CA MET A 142 -15.96 9.93 15.80
C MET A 142 -16.53 10.68 14.58
N PRO A 143 -16.94 11.97 14.67
CA PRO A 143 -17.51 12.66 13.52
C PRO A 143 -16.55 12.71 12.33
N ALA A 144 -15.32 13.18 12.57
CA ALA A 144 -14.27 13.24 11.55
C ALA A 144 -13.86 11.85 11.04
N TYR A 145 -13.82 10.85 11.93
CA TYR A 145 -13.37 9.51 11.59
C TYR A 145 -14.33 8.80 10.62
N LYS A 146 -15.64 8.90 10.85
CA LYS A 146 -16.65 8.23 10.02
C LYS A 146 -16.57 8.64 8.57
N ASP A 147 -16.52 9.95 8.32
CA ASP A 147 -16.46 10.50 6.96
C ASP A 147 -15.23 9.98 6.21
N THR A 148 -14.10 9.91 6.91
CA THR A 148 -12.81 9.51 6.34
C THR A 148 -12.70 7.98 6.16
N LEU A 149 -13.27 7.21 7.09
CA LEU A 149 -13.15 5.76 7.06
C LEU A 149 -13.91 5.14 5.88
N LEU A 150 -15.11 5.65 5.56
CA LEU A 150 -15.88 5.15 4.42
C LEU A 150 -15.11 5.32 3.11
N GLU A 151 -14.51 6.48 2.89
CA GLU A 151 -13.64 6.73 1.75
C GLU A 151 -12.42 5.81 1.76
N GLY A 152 -11.77 5.66 2.91
CA GLY A 152 -10.60 4.79 3.06
C GLY A 152 -10.90 3.31 2.80
N LEU A 153 -12.06 2.81 3.23
CA LEU A 153 -12.50 1.44 2.97
C LEU A 153 -12.81 1.23 1.48
N ALA A 154 -13.50 2.19 0.85
CA ALA A 154 -13.77 2.12 -0.59
C ALA A 154 -12.47 2.12 -1.40
N GLU A 155 -11.48 2.95 -1.03
CA GLU A 155 -10.18 2.98 -1.69
C GLU A 155 -9.37 1.70 -1.44
N ALA A 156 -9.42 1.14 -0.24
CA ALA A 156 -8.77 -0.14 0.06
C ALA A 156 -9.38 -1.28 -0.77
N HIS A 157 -10.71 -1.32 -0.93
CA HIS A 157 -11.37 -2.30 -1.78
C HIS A 157 -10.98 -2.13 -3.25
N ARG A 158 -10.92 -0.89 -3.78
CA ARG A 158 -10.44 -0.62 -5.14
C ARG A 158 -8.99 -1.06 -5.32
N SER A 159 -8.12 -0.68 -4.39
CA SER A 159 -6.69 -1.05 -4.42
C SER A 159 -6.48 -2.56 -4.40
N GLU A 160 -7.27 -3.29 -3.61
CA GLU A 160 -7.20 -4.74 -3.55
C GLU A 160 -7.71 -5.41 -4.84
N ALA A 161 -8.83 -4.92 -5.39
CA ALA A 161 -9.31 -5.39 -6.69
C ALA A 161 -8.27 -5.17 -7.80
N GLN A 162 -7.63 -4.00 -7.81
CA GLN A 162 -6.53 -3.65 -8.71
C GLN A 162 -5.31 -4.58 -8.53
N ARG A 163 -4.91 -4.88 -7.29
CA ARG A 163 -3.84 -5.85 -7.00
C ARG A 163 -4.15 -7.23 -7.56
N ARG A 164 -5.37 -7.73 -7.34
CA ARG A 164 -5.81 -9.04 -7.84
C ARG A 164 -5.81 -9.10 -9.35
N ALA A 165 -6.37 -8.08 -10.01
CA ALA A 165 -6.37 -7.99 -11.47
C ALA A 165 -4.94 -8.02 -12.05
N ARG A 166 -3.99 -7.29 -11.45
CA ARG A 166 -2.58 -7.36 -11.86
C ARG A 166 -1.96 -8.72 -11.63
N ALA A 167 -2.22 -9.34 -10.48
CA ALA A 167 -1.70 -10.68 -10.16
C ALA A 167 -2.21 -11.74 -11.14
N GLU A 168 -3.49 -11.71 -11.49
CA GLU A 168 -4.10 -12.61 -12.47
C GLU A 168 -3.47 -12.43 -13.86
N LEU A 169 -3.36 -11.18 -14.33
CA LEU A 169 -2.80 -10.90 -15.65
C LEU A 169 -1.29 -11.20 -15.73
N ASN A 170 -0.52 -10.90 -14.69
CA ASN A 170 0.88 -11.30 -14.60
C ASN A 170 1.04 -12.83 -14.63
N GLY A 171 0.16 -13.56 -13.95
CA GLY A 171 0.14 -15.02 -14.01
C GLY A 171 -0.08 -15.56 -15.43
N LEU A 172 -0.94 -14.91 -16.23
CA LEU A 172 -1.12 -15.25 -17.65
C LEU A 172 0.14 -14.93 -18.48
N ILE A 173 0.75 -13.76 -18.25
CA ILE A 173 1.95 -13.33 -18.96
C ILE A 173 3.12 -14.28 -18.68
N GLU A 174 3.30 -14.70 -17.43
CA GLU A 174 4.35 -15.65 -17.02
C GLU A 174 4.24 -17.00 -17.71
N GLN A 175 3.02 -17.49 -17.96
CA GLN A 175 2.80 -18.73 -18.71
C GLN A 175 3.19 -18.62 -20.19
N ILE A 176 3.21 -17.40 -20.73
CA ILE A 176 3.45 -17.13 -22.15
C ILE A 176 4.90 -16.73 -22.42
N VAL A 177 5.53 -15.99 -21.50
CA VAL A 177 6.89 -15.46 -21.64
C VAL A 177 7.80 -16.10 -20.58
N PRO A 178 8.45 -17.23 -20.89
CA PRO A 178 9.43 -17.85 -20.00
C PRO A 178 10.57 -16.86 -19.65
N GLY A 179 10.98 -16.86 -18.38
CA GLY A 179 12.09 -16.02 -17.90
C GLY A 179 11.72 -14.54 -17.67
N ILE A 180 10.44 -14.18 -17.73
CA ILE A 180 9.98 -12.86 -17.32
C ILE A 180 10.23 -12.65 -15.82
N HIS A 181 10.64 -11.45 -15.41
CA HIS A 181 10.96 -11.10 -14.03
C HIS A 181 10.54 -9.66 -13.71
N GLY A 182 10.45 -9.33 -12.42
CA GLY A 182 10.13 -7.98 -11.96
C GLY A 182 11.32 -7.03 -12.01
N VAL A 183 11.05 -5.75 -11.68
CA VAL A 183 12.09 -4.73 -11.49
C VAL A 183 13.17 -5.25 -10.53
N GLY A 184 14.45 -5.03 -10.87
CA GLY A 184 15.59 -5.47 -10.06
C GLY A 184 15.87 -6.98 -10.11
N GLY A 185 15.27 -7.71 -11.06
CA GLY A 185 15.46 -9.17 -11.19
C GLY A 185 14.63 -9.98 -10.19
N ALA A 186 13.63 -9.37 -9.55
CA ALA A 186 12.73 -10.06 -8.62
C ALA A 186 12.02 -11.22 -9.33
N ARG A 187 11.94 -12.38 -8.66
CA ARG A 187 11.27 -13.54 -9.24
C ARG A 187 9.77 -13.24 -9.34
N PRO A 188 9.07 -13.71 -10.38
CA PRO A 188 7.64 -13.41 -10.55
C PRO A 188 6.77 -13.77 -9.35
N GLY A 189 7.06 -14.90 -8.69
CA GLY A 189 6.34 -15.34 -7.49
C GLY A 189 6.54 -14.47 -6.25
N ASP A 190 7.62 -13.68 -6.18
CA ASP A 190 7.89 -12.79 -5.04
C ASP A 190 7.07 -11.50 -5.14
N VAL A 191 6.69 -11.10 -6.36
CA VAL A 191 5.94 -9.86 -6.64
C VAL A 191 4.85 -10.15 -7.70
N PRO A 192 3.78 -10.88 -7.32
CA PRO A 192 2.76 -11.32 -8.27
C PRO A 192 1.96 -10.15 -8.85
N ASP A 193 1.71 -9.07 -8.09
CA ASP A 193 0.93 -7.90 -8.50
C ASP A 193 1.78 -6.76 -9.10
N ARG A 194 2.99 -7.07 -9.60
CA ARG A 194 3.92 -6.08 -10.16
C ARG A 194 3.34 -5.29 -11.34
N ASN A 195 3.75 -4.03 -11.44
CA ASN A 195 3.29 -3.12 -12.49
C ASN A 195 4.20 -3.20 -13.74
N THR A 196 5.42 -3.70 -13.58
CA THR A 196 6.41 -3.75 -14.66
C THR A 196 7.18 -5.05 -14.60
N SER A 197 7.28 -5.68 -15.76
CA SER A 197 7.96 -6.94 -15.98
C SER A 197 8.96 -6.79 -17.12
N PHE A 198 10.07 -7.52 -17.04
CA PHE A 198 11.13 -7.53 -18.04
C PHE A 198 11.44 -8.96 -18.44
N TRP A 199 11.85 -9.14 -19.69
CA TRP A 199 12.46 -10.39 -20.12
C TRP A 199 13.66 -10.10 -21.01
N SER A 200 14.64 -10.99 -20.96
CA SER A 200 15.78 -10.97 -21.84
C SER A 200 16.13 -12.40 -22.24
N GLY A 201 16.18 -12.69 -23.53
CA GLY A 201 16.46 -14.00 -24.09
C GLY A 201 17.94 -14.38 -24.04
N ARG A 202 18.63 -14.17 -22.92
CA ARG A 202 20.02 -14.64 -22.75
C ARG A 202 20.10 -16.17 -22.71
N ASP A 203 19.05 -16.84 -22.26
CA ASP A 203 19.09 -18.27 -21.93
C ASP A 203 19.03 -19.21 -23.15
N HIS A 204 19.02 -18.70 -24.39
CA HIS A 204 18.92 -19.50 -25.62
C HIS A 204 19.99 -19.17 -26.68
N VAL A 205 21.07 -18.46 -26.31
CA VAL A 205 22.14 -18.16 -27.28
C VAL A 205 23.17 -19.28 -27.25
N PRO A 206 23.35 -20.05 -28.34
CA PRO A 206 24.40 -21.07 -28.43
C PRO A 206 25.78 -20.45 -28.20
N GLU A 207 26.70 -21.21 -27.60
CA GLU A 207 28.07 -20.78 -27.39
C GLU A 207 28.70 -20.22 -28.70
N GLY A 208 29.23 -18.99 -28.64
CA GLY A 208 29.98 -18.38 -29.75
C GLY A 208 29.26 -17.31 -30.59
N GLN A 209 27.99 -16.99 -30.32
CA GLN A 209 27.30 -15.86 -30.98
C GLN A 209 27.20 -14.62 -30.08
N VAL A 210 27.34 -13.43 -30.69
CA VAL A 210 27.03 -12.15 -30.03
C VAL A 210 25.51 -12.11 -29.83
N ALA A 211 25.07 -12.34 -28.60
CA ALA A 211 23.68 -12.19 -28.21
C ALA A 211 23.23 -10.75 -28.52
N LEU A 212 22.49 -10.53 -29.61
CA LEU A 212 21.56 -9.40 -29.63
C LEU A 212 20.55 -9.72 -28.53
N PRO A 213 20.46 -8.94 -27.44
CA PRO A 213 19.56 -9.27 -26.35
C PRO A 213 18.13 -9.00 -26.85
N VAL A 214 17.53 -10.01 -27.48
CA VAL A 214 16.10 -10.04 -27.69
C VAL A 214 15.47 -9.94 -26.31
N GLY A 215 14.63 -8.95 -26.10
CA GLY A 215 14.05 -8.71 -24.79
C GLY A 215 12.86 -7.78 -24.89
N GLY A 216 12.44 -7.32 -23.73
CA GLY A 216 11.39 -6.34 -23.69
C GLY A 216 10.85 -6.09 -22.30
N ARG A 217 9.78 -5.31 -22.28
CA ARG A 217 9.12 -4.83 -21.08
C ARG A 217 7.61 -4.96 -21.24
N VAL A 218 6.94 -5.47 -20.22
CA VAL A 218 5.48 -5.39 -20.10
C VAL A 218 5.17 -4.47 -18.94
N THR A 219 4.36 -3.44 -19.18
CA THR A 219 3.88 -2.53 -18.15
C THR A 219 2.36 -2.62 -18.06
N LEU A 220 1.85 -2.81 -16.85
CA LEU A 220 0.43 -2.83 -16.53
C LEU A 220 0.07 -1.50 -15.87
N ASN A 221 -1.08 -0.93 -16.24
CA ASN A 221 -1.67 0.14 -15.45
C ASN A 221 -2.17 -0.39 -14.09
N ARG A 222 -2.66 0.50 -13.21
CA ARG A 222 -3.04 0.12 -11.84
C ARG A 222 -4.14 -0.94 -11.80
N ASP A 223 -5.13 -0.86 -12.67
CA ASP A 223 -6.29 -1.76 -12.73
C ASP A 223 -6.12 -2.92 -13.71
N ALA A 224 -4.94 -3.08 -14.31
CA ALA A 224 -4.64 -4.10 -15.32
C ALA A 224 -5.55 -4.05 -16.56
N SER A 225 -6.25 -2.93 -16.80
CA SER A 225 -7.10 -2.74 -17.97
C SER A 225 -6.31 -2.36 -19.22
N GLU A 226 -5.09 -1.85 -19.04
CA GLU A 226 -4.18 -1.49 -20.11
C GLU A 226 -2.83 -2.19 -19.94
N VAL A 227 -2.30 -2.67 -21.06
CA VAL A 227 -1.02 -3.38 -21.15
C VAL A 227 -0.18 -2.72 -22.23
N GLU A 228 0.97 -2.21 -21.83
CA GLU A 228 2.00 -1.75 -22.76
C GLU A 228 3.06 -2.85 -22.91
N VAL A 229 3.25 -3.34 -24.14
CA VAL A 229 4.29 -4.33 -24.46
C VAL A 229 5.33 -3.69 -25.37
N THR A 230 6.56 -3.63 -24.90
CA THR A 230 7.71 -3.16 -25.67
C THR A 230 8.59 -4.34 -26.06
N PHE A 231 8.87 -4.51 -27.34
CA PHE A 231 9.85 -5.47 -27.84
C PHE A 231 11.16 -4.75 -28.20
N SER A 232 12.28 -5.25 -27.70
CA SER A 232 13.62 -4.72 -27.98
C SER A 232 14.41 -5.73 -28.80
N HIS A 233 14.97 -5.27 -29.91
CA HIS A 233 15.79 -6.09 -30.82
C HIS A 233 15.04 -7.31 -31.41
N VAL A 234 13.72 -7.26 -31.49
CA VAL A 234 12.86 -8.27 -32.15
C VAL A 234 12.54 -7.82 -33.58
N PRO A 235 12.70 -8.67 -34.61
CA PRO A 235 12.28 -8.35 -35.97
C PRO A 235 10.78 -7.98 -36.03
N PRO A 236 10.37 -6.94 -36.78
CA PRO A 236 8.98 -6.46 -36.78
C PRO A 236 7.91 -7.52 -37.09
N ALA A 237 8.20 -8.45 -38.01
CA ALA A 237 7.28 -9.54 -38.33
C ALA A 237 7.04 -10.48 -37.12
N LEU A 238 8.13 -10.85 -36.44
CA LEU A 238 8.08 -11.67 -35.22
C LEU A 238 7.38 -10.92 -34.08
N ALA A 239 7.59 -9.61 -33.95
CA ALA A 239 6.89 -8.79 -32.96
C ALA A 239 5.37 -8.79 -33.17
N LEU A 240 4.91 -8.74 -34.43
CA LEU A 240 3.48 -8.85 -34.75
C LEU A 240 2.93 -10.25 -34.46
N GLU A 241 3.68 -11.32 -34.75
CA GLU A 241 3.29 -12.69 -34.39
C GLU A 241 3.18 -12.88 -32.88
N LEU A 242 4.11 -12.32 -32.11
CA LEU A 242 4.08 -12.36 -30.64
C LEU A 242 2.89 -11.57 -30.08
N LEU A 243 2.59 -10.39 -30.63
CA LEU A 243 1.40 -9.63 -30.27
C LEU A 243 0.11 -10.41 -30.56
N ASP A 244 0.03 -11.06 -31.73
CA ASP A 244 -1.13 -11.88 -32.08
C ASP A 244 -1.26 -13.13 -31.18
N TYR A 245 -0.14 -13.72 -30.77
CA TYR A 245 -0.13 -14.82 -29.81
C TYR A 245 -0.64 -14.38 -28.43
N LEU A 246 -0.16 -13.23 -27.93
CA LEU A 246 -0.63 -12.64 -26.67
C LEU A 246 -2.13 -12.32 -26.72
N ARG A 247 -2.61 -11.83 -27.87
CA ARG A 247 -4.04 -11.56 -28.12
C ARG A 247 -4.89 -12.83 -28.04
N ARG A 248 -4.46 -13.91 -28.71
CA ARG A 248 -5.18 -15.21 -28.67
C ARG A 248 -5.24 -15.82 -27.27
N ARG A 249 -4.30 -15.45 -26.39
CA ARG A 249 -4.27 -15.88 -24.98
C ARG A 249 -4.96 -14.91 -24.02
N GLY A 250 -5.56 -13.83 -24.51
CA GLY A 250 -6.32 -12.88 -23.70
C GLY A 250 -5.48 -11.89 -22.90
N VAL A 251 -4.18 -11.74 -23.19
CA VAL A 251 -3.30 -10.78 -22.48
C VAL A 251 -3.49 -9.35 -22.99
N VAL A 252 -3.78 -9.19 -24.28
CA VAL A 252 -4.03 -7.90 -24.93
C VAL A 252 -5.30 -7.97 -25.76
N ALA A 253 -6.08 -6.90 -25.75
CA ALA A 253 -7.24 -6.70 -26.62
C ALA A 253 -6.93 -5.64 -27.70
N GLY A 254 -7.57 -5.76 -28.87
CA GLY A 254 -7.42 -4.80 -29.98
C GLY A 254 -6.66 -5.32 -31.20
N GLN A 255 -6.32 -4.41 -32.12
CA GLN A 255 -5.54 -4.68 -33.34
C GLN A 255 -4.11 -4.18 -33.19
N ALA A 256 -3.12 -5.01 -33.56
CA ALA A 256 -1.73 -4.60 -33.63
C ALA A 256 -1.51 -3.66 -34.83
N VAL A 257 -1.00 -2.46 -34.58
CA VAL A 257 -0.65 -1.49 -35.62
C VAL A 257 0.85 -1.24 -35.56
N ALA A 258 1.56 -1.47 -36.66
CA ALA A 258 2.98 -1.12 -36.75
C ALA A 258 3.13 0.41 -36.71
N LEU A 259 3.74 0.95 -35.66
CA LEU A 259 4.21 2.33 -35.63
C LEU A 259 5.48 2.41 -36.49
N GLY A 260 5.57 3.44 -37.35
CA GLY A 260 6.42 3.50 -38.54
C GLY A 260 7.89 3.07 -38.39
N ARG A 261 8.44 2.58 -39.53
CA ARG A 261 9.81 2.08 -39.74
C ARG A 261 10.88 2.78 -38.88
N ALA A 262 11.57 2.01 -38.04
CA ALA A 262 12.90 2.40 -37.56
C ALA A 262 13.87 2.53 -38.76
N PRO A 263 14.83 3.47 -38.74
CA PRO A 263 15.86 3.56 -39.76
C PRO A 263 16.64 2.25 -39.80
N ARG A 264 16.82 1.68 -41.00
CA ARG A 264 17.65 0.51 -41.22
C ARG A 264 19.09 0.88 -40.91
N VAL A 265 19.65 0.36 -39.82
CA VAL A 265 21.10 0.29 -39.63
C VAL A 265 21.55 -1.05 -40.18
N ILE A 266 22.22 -1.04 -41.33
CA ILE A 266 22.91 -2.23 -41.87
C ILE A 266 24.29 -2.26 -41.20
N ALA A 267 24.60 -3.33 -40.48
CA ALA A 267 25.93 -3.50 -39.90
C ALA A 267 26.99 -3.53 -41.01
N GLY A 268 27.81 -2.48 -41.10
CA GLY A 268 28.90 -2.36 -42.08
C GLY A 268 28.86 -1.11 -42.97
N GLU A 269 27.76 -0.35 -43.01
CA GLU A 269 27.78 0.97 -43.66
C GLU A 269 28.29 2.03 -42.69
N LEU A 270 29.47 2.58 -43.00
CA LEU A 270 29.98 3.79 -42.37
C LEU A 270 29.01 4.93 -42.63
N GLU A 271 28.41 5.47 -41.57
CA GLU A 271 27.73 6.77 -41.58
C GLU A 271 28.60 7.77 -42.38
N PRO A 272 28.07 8.44 -43.42
CA PRO A 272 28.82 9.49 -44.08
C PRO A 272 29.06 10.59 -43.05
N ARG A 273 30.32 10.73 -42.62
CA ARG A 273 30.78 11.83 -41.77
C ARG A 273 30.38 13.16 -42.42
N GLY A 274 29.30 13.76 -41.93
CA GLY A 274 28.97 15.14 -42.21
C GLY A 274 30.14 16.02 -41.76
N SER A 275 30.78 16.68 -42.72
CA SER A 275 31.93 17.55 -42.48
C SER A 275 31.57 18.69 -41.55
N THR A 276 32.19 18.72 -40.37
CA THR A 276 32.16 19.84 -39.44
C THR A 276 32.88 21.06 -40.01
N LYS A 277 32.13 22.14 -40.23
CA LYS A 277 32.55 23.56 -40.19
C LYS A 277 31.25 24.32 -39.91
N GLY A 278 31.01 25.05 -38.82
CA GLY A 278 31.75 25.45 -37.63
C GLY A 278 30.95 26.58 -36.99
N THR A 279 31.13 26.79 -35.68
CA THR A 279 30.75 27.99 -34.87
C THR A 279 29.43 27.94 -34.06
N ILE A 280 29.55 27.37 -32.85
CA ILE A 280 29.12 27.82 -31.49
C ILE A 280 27.91 28.81 -31.36
N GLU A 281 26.79 28.27 -30.82
CA GLU A 281 25.84 28.67 -29.73
C GLU A 281 25.69 30.15 -29.23
N PRO A 282 24.62 30.54 -28.46
CA PRO A 282 23.56 29.74 -27.78
C PRO A 282 22.11 30.29 -27.82
N GLY A 283 21.14 29.49 -27.38
CA GLY A 283 19.93 29.96 -26.69
C GLY A 283 18.59 29.65 -27.33
N GLY A 284 17.80 28.77 -26.71
CA GLY A 284 16.38 28.61 -27.00
C GLY A 284 15.84 27.21 -26.75
N ASP A 285 15.58 26.91 -25.48
CA ASP A 285 14.78 25.78 -25.03
C ASP A 285 13.30 25.88 -25.48
N LEU A 286 12.60 24.75 -25.41
CA LEU A 286 11.13 24.54 -25.37
C LEU A 286 10.37 24.16 -26.67
N LEU A 287 10.10 22.85 -26.75
CA LEU A 287 8.77 22.21 -26.74
C LEU A 287 7.63 22.89 -27.51
N LEU A 288 7.10 22.19 -28.53
CA LEU A 288 5.72 22.38 -29.00
C LEU A 288 5.01 21.04 -29.17
N ALA A 289 4.16 20.75 -28.17
CA ALA A 289 3.05 19.83 -28.27
C ALA A 289 2.03 20.35 -29.30
N GLY A 290 1.68 19.51 -30.28
CA GLY A 290 0.61 19.79 -31.23
C GLY A 290 -0.75 19.46 -30.63
N THR A 291 -1.41 20.44 -30.03
CA THR A 291 -2.86 20.43 -29.84
C THR A 291 -3.54 20.97 -31.09
N ARG A 292 -4.62 20.28 -31.48
CA ARG A 292 -5.46 20.57 -32.64
C ARG A 292 -6.37 21.76 -32.29
N ARG A 293 -6.25 22.87 -33.03
CA ARG A 293 -7.28 23.93 -33.09
C ARG A 293 -8.44 23.46 -33.96
N VAL A 294 -9.66 23.73 -33.51
CA VAL A 294 -10.78 24.06 -34.38
C VAL A 294 -11.34 25.39 -33.86
N ASP A 295 -11.43 26.34 -34.77
CA ASP A 295 -11.91 27.71 -34.57
C ASP A 295 -13.43 27.76 -34.31
N GLY A 296 -13.88 28.82 -33.64
CA GLY A 296 -15.29 29.10 -33.40
C GLY A 296 -15.49 30.41 -32.66
N GLU A 297 -15.62 31.48 -33.45
CA GLU A 297 -15.92 32.88 -33.18
C GLU A 297 -16.85 33.23 -31.99
N GLY A 298 -16.64 34.42 -31.38
CA GLY A 298 -17.66 35.07 -30.55
C GLY A 298 -17.14 36.06 -29.50
N ARG A 299 -16.67 37.23 -29.95
CA ARG A 299 -16.24 38.41 -29.15
C ARG A 299 -17.49 39.22 -28.65
N PRO A 300 -17.35 40.33 -27.90
CA PRO A 300 -17.17 40.45 -26.44
C PRO A 300 -18.27 41.33 -25.77
N MET A 301 -18.32 41.42 -24.43
CA MET A 301 -18.59 42.72 -23.78
C MET A 301 -18.11 42.83 -22.33
N SER A 302 -17.65 44.04 -22.05
CA SER A 302 -16.96 44.56 -20.88
C SER A 302 -17.93 44.92 -19.75
N MET A 303 -17.53 44.75 -18.49
CA MET A 303 -17.21 45.85 -17.56
C MET A 303 -17.29 45.42 -16.08
N LYS A 304 -16.22 45.78 -15.38
CA LYS A 304 -16.14 46.42 -14.04
C LYS A 304 -17.16 46.03 -12.95
N GLY A 305 -16.58 45.68 -11.81
CA GLY A 305 -16.69 46.50 -10.60
C GLY A 305 -17.73 46.04 -9.58
N SER A 306 -17.25 45.45 -8.49
CA SER A 306 -17.17 46.05 -7.14
C SER A 306 -16.51 45.09 -6.17
#